data_AF-A0A7X2PJX8-F1
#
_entry.id   AF-A0A7X2PJX8-F1
#
_cell.length_a   1.000
_cell.length_b   1.000
_cell.length_c   1.000
_cell.angle_alpha   90.00
_cell.angle_beta   90.00
_cell.angle_gamma   90.00
#
_symmetry.space_group_name_H-M   'P 1'
#
loop_
_entity.id
_entity.type
_entity.pdbx_description
1 polymer ?
#
loop_
_entity_poly.entity_id
_entity_poly.type
_entity_poly.pdbx_seq_one_letter_code
_entity_poly.pdbx_strand_id
1 'polypeptide(L)' 'MHASFAALSLAAALVPALFGQARLRPIPKLDENMKTGPATGAKIPAFDLPDQEGKRRTFENVRGPKGAILLFYRSADW' A
#
# COMPACT_ATOMS: atom_id res chain seq x y z
N MET A 1 51.46 22.37 -15.56
CA MET A 1 50.92 21.76 -16.79
C MET A 1 49.72 20.90 -16.39
N HIS A 2 48.52 21.35 -16.73
CA HIS A 2 47.26 20.63 -16.50
C HIS A 2 46.83 19.95 -17.80
N ALA A 3 46.46 18.68 -17.75
CA ALA A 3 45.63 17.98 -18.75
C ALA A 3 45.25 16.60 -18.17
N SER A 4 44.06 16.02 -18.32
CA SER A 4 42.72 16.47 -18.71
C SER A 4 41.83 15.25 -18.39
N PHE A 5 40.85 15.39 -17.50
CA PHE A 5 39.81 14.38 -17.28
C PHE A 5 38.54 14.82 -18.01
N ALA A 6 38.19 14.16 -19.10
CA ALA A 6 36.89 14.24 -19.78
C ALA A 6 36.97 13.28 -20.98
N ALA A 7 35.99 12.48 -21.36
CA ALA A 7 34.61 12.33 -20.95
C ALA A 7 34.13 11.02 -21.61
N LEU A 8 33.36 10.19 -20.91
CA LEU A 8 32.34 9.35 -21.56
C LEU A 8 31.47 8.70 -20.48
N SER A 9 30.43 9.40 -20.02
CA SER A 9 29.34 8.80 -19.23
C SER A 9 28.17 9.78 -19.20
N LEU A 10 27.50 9.98 -20.33
CA LEU A 10 26.27 10.78 -20.36
C LEU A 10 25.23 10.17 -21.30
N ALA A 11 24.80 8.94 -21.02
CA ALA A 11 23.68 8.34 -21.76
C ALA A 11 22.82 7.34 -20.95
N ALA A 12 22.81 7.40 -19.60
CA ALA A 12 21.98 6.50 -18.79
C ALA A 12 20.82 7.19 -18.05
N ALA A 13 20.69 8.52 -18.12
CA ALA A 13 19.74 9.26 -17.29
C ALA A 13 18.36 9.54 -17.95
N LEU A 14 18.11 9.11 -19.19
CA LEU A 14 16.87 9.46 -19.90
C LEU A 14 15.69 8.48 -19.73
N VAL A 15 15.88 7.35 -19.04
CA VAL A 15 14.81 6.34 -18.90
C VAL A 15 13.79 6.63 -17.77
N PRO A 16 14.07 7.32 -16.65
CA PRO A 16 13.04 7.51 -15.62
C PRO A 16 11.95 8.54 -16.02
N ALA A 17 12.13 9.29 -17.11
CA ALA A 17 11.14 10.24 -17.60
C ALA A 17 9.94 9.57 -18.31
N LEU A 18 10.13 8.35 -18.88
CA LEU A 18 9.08 7.62 -19.60
C LEU A 18 8.18 6.80 -18.66
N PHE A 19 8.70 6.41 -17.50
CA PHE A 19 7.90 5.85 -16.43
C PHE A 19 7.38 7.02 -15.60
N GLY A 20 6.26 7.59 -16.07
CA GLY A 20 5.59 8.70 -15.39
C GLY A 20 5.59 8.47 -13.88
N GLN A 21 6.19 9.41 -13.15
CA GLN A 21 6.15 9.38 -11.70
C GLN A 21 4.71 9.13 -11.28
N ALA A 22 4.47 8.07 -10.51
CA ALA A 22 3.18 7.86 -9.87
C ALA A 22 2.91 9.09 -9.02
N ARG A 23 2.21 10.08 -9.60
CA ARG A 23 1.81 11.28 -8.90
C ARG A 23 0.74 10.82 -7.93
N LEU A 24 1.12 10.68 -6.67
CA LEU A 24 0.16 10.56 -5.58
C LEU A 24 -0.83 11.71 -5.76
N ARG A 25 -2.09 11.36 -6.07
CA ARG A 25 -3.13 12.37 -6.22
C ARG A 25 -3.26 13.06 -4.87
N PRO A 26 -3.30 14.41 -4.81
CA PRO A 26 -3.59 15.11 -3.58
C PRO A 26 -4.89 14.56 -2.99
N ILE A 27 -4.85 14.20 -1.71
CA ILE A 27 -6.04 13.75 -0.98
C ILE A 27 -7.06 14.89 -1.05
N PRO A 28 -8.31 14.65 -1.52
CA PRO A 28 -9.35 15.67 -1.50
C PRO A 28 -9.48 16.26 -0.10
N LYS A 29 -9.70 17.57 0.03
CA LYS A 29 -9.87 18.24 1.34
C LYS A 29 -10.92 17.57 2.24
N LEU A 30 -11.91 16.90 1.65
CA LEU A 30 -12.96 16.17 2.37
C LEU A 30 -12.41 15.01 3.22
N ASP A 31 -11.29 14.42 2.80
CA ASP A 31 -10.66 13.29 3.49
C ASP A 31 -9.57 13.73 4.47
N GLU A 32 -9.33 15.05 4.61
CA GLU A 32 -8.40 15.59 5.61
C GLU A 32 -8.85 15.19 7.01
N ASN A 33 -7.99 14.47 7.73
CA ASN A 33 -8.23 13.89 9.06
C ASN A 33 -9.20 12.69 9.11
N MET A 34 -9.48 12.05 7.98
CA MET A 34 -10.27 10.81 7.99
C MET A 34 -9.52 9.71 8.76
N LYS A 35 -10.19 9.10 9.74
CA LYS A 35 -9.62 8.01 10.54
C LYS A 35 -9.68 6.72 9.73
N THR A 36 -8.53 6.26 9.23
CA THR A 36 -8.41 5.10 8.32
C THR A 36 -8.15 3.76 9.01
N GLY A 37 -8.19 3.73 10.35
CA GLY A 37 -7.97 2.53 11.15
C GLY A 37 -6.66 2.55 11.94
N PRO A 38 -6.17 1.38 12.38
CA PRO A 38 -4.92 1.28 13.13
C PRO A 38 -3.71 1.76 12.31
N ALA A 39 -2.71 2.33 12.99
CA ALA A 39 -1.43 2.68 12.36
C ALA A 39 -0.65 1.44 11.90
N THR A 40 0.21 1.59 10.90
CA THR A 40 1.12 0.51 10.46
C THR A 40 1.97 0.01 11.62
N GLY A 41 2.03 -1.31 11.80
CA GLY A 41 2.75 -1.96 12.90
C GLY A 41 1.97 -2.05 14.21
N ALA A 42 0.82 -1.36 14.33
CA ALA A 42 -0.07 -1.55 15.46
C ALA A 42 -0.66 -2.97 15.45
N LYS A 43 -0.97 -3.48 16.64
CA LYS A 43 -1.65 -4.77 16.77
C LYS A 43 -3.03 -4.71 16.11
N ILE A 44 -3.36 -5.76 15.35
CA ILE A 44 -4.69 -5.89 14.76
C ILE A 44 -5.76 -6.02 15.86
N PRO A 45 -6.91 -5.34 15.72
CA PRO A 45 -8.05 -5.58 16.59
C PRO A 45 -8.49 -7.04 16.52
N ALA A 46 -8.79 -7.62 17.68
CA ALA A 46 -9.34 -8.98 17.73
C ALA A 46 -10.72 -9.01 17.07
N PHE A 47 -10.98 -10.07 16.31
CA PHE A 47 -12.31 -10.35 15.78
C PHE A 47 -12.63 -11.83 15.92
N ASP A 48 -13.91 -12.10 16.08
CA ASP A 48 -14.51 -13.41 15.94
C ASP A 48 -15.82 -13.20 15.17
N LEU A 49 -15.83 -13.60 13.90
CA LEU A 49 -16.94 -13.33 12.97
C LEU A 49 -17.28 -14.61 12.19
N PRO A 50 -18.55 -14.83 11.83
CA PRO A 50 -18.92 -15.94 10.96
C PRO A 50 -18.41 -15.68 9.53
N ASP A 51 -17.92 -16.72 8.87
CA ASP A 51 -17.66 -16.72 7.43
C ASP A 51 -18.93 -17.02 6.63
N GLN A 52 -18.80 -17.20 5.30
CA GLN A 52 -19.92 -17.46 4.40
C GLN A 52 -20.66 -18.79 4.68
N GLU A 53 -20.03 -19.70 5.42
CA GLU A 53 -20.63 -20.98 5.86
C GLU A 53 -21.12 -20.91 7.31
N GLY A 54 -21.08 -19.72 7.92
CA GLY A 54 -21.43 -19.50 9.33
C GLY A 54 -20.34 -19.93 10.32
N LYS A 55 -19.17 -20.37 9.86
CA LYS A 55 -18.10 -20.82 10.74
C LYS A 55 -17.37 -19.63 11.33
N ARG A 56 -17.15 -19.67 12.65
CA ARG A 56 -16.43 -18.64 13.41
C ARG A 56 -14.96 -18.56 13.01
N ARG A 57 -14.48 -17.37 12.68
CA ARG A 57 -13.11 -17.07 12.25
C ARG A 57 -12.51 -15.97 13.10
N THR A 58 -11.26 -16.19 13.49
CA THR A 58 -10.37 -15.19 14.12
C THR A 58 -9.21 -14.88 13.17
N PHE A 59 -8.43 -13.83 13.47
CA PHE A 59 -7.23 -13.50 12.69
C PHE A 59 -6.22 -14.66 12.63
N GLU A 60 -6.04 -15.35 13.74
CA GLU A 60 -5.10 -16.47 13.88
C GLU A 60 -5.46 -17.62 12.94
N ASN A 61 -6.76 -17.86 12.75
CA ASN A 61 -7.26 -18.96 11.93
C ASN A 61 -7.23 -18.67 10.43
N VAL A 62 -7.26 -17.40 10.04
CA VAL A 62 -7.31 -16.99 8.62
C VAL A 62 -5.96 -16.56 8.06
N ARG A 63 -5.02 -16.17 8.92
CA ARG A 63 -3.69 -15.77 8.47
C ARG A 63 -2.84 -16.96 8.03
N GLY A 64 -2.10 -16.78 6.95
CA GLY A 64 -1.05 -17.71 6.55
C GLY A 64 0.31 -17.38 7.18
N PRO A 65 1.37 -18.12 6.80
CA PRO A 65 2.74 -17.85 7.24
C PRO A 65 3.25 -16.44 6.88
N LYS A 66 2.68 -15.84 5.82
CA LYS A 66 3.02 -14.49 5.34
C LYS A 66 2.01 -13.42 5.77
N GLY A 67 1.08 -13.75 6.66
CA GLY A 67 -0.01 -12.86 7.09
C GLY A 67 -1.29 -13.05 6.29
N ALA A 68 -2.14 -12.03 6.30
CA ALA A 68 -3.44 -12.00 5.61
C ALA A 68 -3.70 -10.60 5.02
N ILE A 69 -4.54 -10.55 3.99
CA ILE A 69 -5.17 -9.33 3.51
C ILE A 69 -6.60 -9.31 4.07
N LEU A 70 -6.98 -8.24 4.76
CA LEU A 70 -8.36 -8.00 5.18
C LEU A 70 -8.99 -6.94 4.29
N LEU A 71 -10.01 -7.33 3.52
CA LEU A 71 -10.75 -6.44 2.64
C LEU A 71 -12.03 -5.97 3.32
N PHE A 72 -12.10 -4.67 3.63
CA PHE A 72 -13.32 -4.02 4.08
C PHE A 72 -14.03 -3.45 2.86
N TYR A 73 -15.24 -3.92 2.58
CA TYR A 73 -16.08 -3.36 1.55
C TYR A 73 -17.50 -3.21 2.08
N ARG A 74 -18.21 -2.20 1.60
CA ARG A 74 -19.65 -2.06 1.78
C ARG A 74 -20.30 -2.54 0.49
N SER A 75 -21.05 -3.62 0.55
CA SER A 75 -21.89 -4.04 -0.58
C SER A 75 -22.83 -2.89 -0.96
N ALA A 76 -23.07 -2.68 -2.25
CA ALA A 76 -24.23 -1.92 -2.67
C ALA A 76 -25.47 -2.75 -2.34
N ASP A 77 -26.44 -2.15 -1.64
CA ASP A 77 -27.80 -2.68 -1.64
C ASP A 77 -28.26 -2.69 -3.11
N TRP A 78 -28.70 -3.85 -3.61
CA TRP A 78 -29.24 -4.01 -4.94
C TRP A 78 -30.77 -4.03 -4.87
#